data_AF-A0A1W9UY20-F1
#
_entry.id   AF-A0A1W9UY20-F1
#
_cell.length_a   1.000
_cell.length_b   1.000
_cell.length_c   1.000
_cell.angle_alpha   90.00
_cell.angle_beta   90.00
_cell.angle_gamma   90.00
#
_symmetry.space_group_name_H-M   'P 1'
#
loop_
_entity.id
_entity.type
_entity.pdbx_description
1 polymer ?
#
loop_
_entity_poly.entity_id
_entity_poly.type
_entity_poly.pdbx_seq_one_letter_code
_entity_poly.pdbx_strand_id
1 'polypeptide(L)'
;MKRGIDVSHHQRAVNKDVLSNNPPDFFVSRSSYIGSDTKMFVADRRFAQNAPLLKGVAVRGVYHYYSSHRDWLYQADNFINLIKGHDFDFFAVDMERTNNQPDKAFALGAIKFLKKVEEVLGIPGLIYTNQSIYQSYLRPHSAEYDDLPLWIASFANTPSMPVTRDADDWDIWQYSETGAASKWGFQGNSAGHIDLDNMKDAFYKKFKPQTPDIAELYIEALNTHSSNEVAELYTHNAVHITPKRTIQGKTNIRNWYLLIFNQIPNATFQLKGSSGVGGSRHISWEVKYSNGNSKIINDTLGLVNGKIAYHFSRFIIAGAEKPKYTVDVNSMNIHSEASIDSQVIGALRKNDVVTLLEKSEDLYWYKIETPESIIGWVAHKKLANVPGDESADDEIQNNDPPWLKIAQQEMGVKEYAGSADNPRIVAYHKSTTLPERYANQDETPWCASFVNWCIEKSGYEGTDSARARDWEHWGKKLDTPRKGCIVVFKRPPSPTSGHVGFYIDESESKIRVLGGNQGHEVNISGQDKSNFLSYRWPVHYEE
;
A
#
# COMPACT_ATOMS: atom_id res chain seq x y z
N MET A 1 -27.58 -10.89 5.44
CA MET A 1 -27.14 -12.21 5.95
C MET A 1 -26.37 -12.91 4.84
N LYS A 2 -25.34 -13.64 5.23
CA LYS A 2 -24.45 -14.40 4.36
C LYS A 2 -24.81 -15.87 4.44
N ARG A 3 -24.81 -16.56 3.30
CA ARG A 3 -25.23 -17.97 3.23
C ARG A 3 -24.02 -18.87 3.30
N GLY A 4 -24.08 -19.84 4.19
CA GLY A 4 -23.02 -20.81 4.38
C GLY A 4 -23.52 -22.24 4.41
N ILE A 5 -22.56 -23.13 4.47
CA ILE A 5 -22.74 -24.56 4.66
C ILE A 5 -21.73 -25.04 5.69
N ASP A 6 -22.11 -26.05 6.46
CA ASP A 6 -21.17 -26.85 7.23
C ASP A 6 -21.17 -28.31 6.75
N VAL A 7 -19.99 -28.94 6.81
CA VAL A 7 -19.81 -30.31 6.33
C VAL A 7 -18.91 -31.12 7.25
N SER A 8 -19.05 -32.43 7.16
CA SER A 8 -18.17 -33.40 7.80
C SER A 8 -17.88 -34.57 6.85
N HIS A 9 -17.34 -35.67 7.37
CA HIS A 9 -17.22 -36.90 6.58
C HIS A 9 -18.52 -37.47 6.03
N HIS A 10 -19.68 -36.97 6.47
CA HIS A 10 -20.98 -37.43 5.98
C HIS A 10 -21.27 -36.93 4.56
N GLN A 11 -20.75 -35.77 4.13
CA GLN A 11 -21.09 -35.14 2.83
C GLN A 11 -20.40 -35.73 1.58
N ARG A 12 -19.80 -36.93 1.70
CA ARG A 12 -19.26 -37.78 0.61
C ARG A 12 -18.43 -37.01 -0.44
N ALA A 13 -18.57 -37.31 -1.73
CA ALA A 13 -17.71 -36.74 -2.79
C ALA A 13 -18.09 -35.29 -3.11
N VAL A 14 -17.12 -34.50 -3.58
CA VAL A 14 -17.29 -33.10 -3.98
C VAL A 14 -16.90 -32.90 -5.43
N ASN A 15 -17.78 -32.25 -6.19
CA ASN A 15 -17.52 -31.67 -7.49
C ASN A 15 -16.95 -30.26 -7.29
N LYS A 16 -15.64 -30.11 -7.50
CA LYS A 16 -14.93 -28.86 -7.27
C LYS A 16 -15.36 -27.73 -8.22
N ASP A 17 -15.75 -28.07 -9.45
CA ASP A 17 -16.16 -27.05 -10.43
C ASP A 17 -17.48 -26.40 -10.01
N VAL A 18 -18.41 -27.17 -9.47
CA VAL A 18 -19.68 -26.62 -8.94
C VAL A 18 -19.40 -25.74 -7.73
N LEU A 19 -18.55 -26.18 -6.81
CA LEU A 19 -18.19 -25.41 -5.62
C LEU A 19 -17.47 -24.09 -5.98
N SER A 20 -16.56 -24.12 -6.96
CA SER A 20 -15.82 -22.93 -7.38
C SER A 20 -16.66 -21.95 -8.20
N ASN A 21 -17.63 -22.42 -8.99
CA ASN A 21 -18.52 -21.55 -9.77
C ASN A 21 -19.65 -20.93 -8.93
N ASN A 22 -20.00 -21.56 -7.80
CA ASN A 22 -21.03 -21.06 -6.89
C ASN A 22 -20.59 -21.26 -5.42
N PRO A 23 -19.54 -20.56 -4.96
CA PRO A 23 -19.05 -20.72 -3.61
C PRO A 23 -20.07 -20.17 -2.60
N PRO A 24 -20.21 -20.79 -1.42
CA PRO A 24 -20.94 -20.17 -0.31
C PRO A 24 -20.22 -18.89 0.15
N ASP A 25 -20.93 -17.99 0.83
CA ASP A 25 -20.30 -16.81 1.43
C ASP A 25 -19.32 -17.24 2.55
N PHE A 26 -19.68 -18.29 3.30
CA PHE A 26 -18.79 -18.93 4.28
C PHE A 26 -18.92 -20.45 4.27
N PHE A 27 -17.86 -21.15 4.66
CA PHE A 27 -17.82 -22.60 4.65
C PHE A 27 -17.13 -23.12 5.92
N VAL A 28 -17.79 -24.04 6.65
CA VAL A 28 -17.27 -24.67 7.86
C VAL A 28 -17.03 -26.16 7.64
N SER A 29 -15.88 -26.69 8.03
CA SER A 29 -15.62 -28.14 8.00
C SER A 29 -15.39 -28.69 9.40
N ARG A 30 -15.98 -29.84 9.72
CA ARG A 30 -15.55 -30.63 10.88
C ARG A 30 -14.07 -30.97 10.71
N SER A 31 -13.25 -30.63 11.69
CA SER A 31 -11.85 -31.02 11.73
C SER A 31 -11.65 -32.28 12.55
N SER A 32 -12.35 -32.41 13.68
CA SER A 32 -12.16 -33.53 14.60
C SER A 32 -13.34 -33.76 15.54
N TYR A 33 -13.29 -34.90 16.23
CA TYR A 33 -14.24 -35.33 17.24
C TYR A 33 -13.58 -36.32 18.21
N ILE A 34 -14.25 -36.66 19.31
CA ILE A 34 -13.88 -37.83 20.12
C ILE A 34 -14.66 -39.05 19.65
N GLY A 35 -13.96 -40.12 19.27
CA GLY A 35 -14.60 -41.36 18.81
C GLY A 35 -15.49 -41.96 19.91
N SER A 36 -16.75 -42.27 19.58
CA SER A 36 -17.69 -42.87 20.53
C SER A 36 -17.20 -44.20 21.09
N ASP A 37 -16.47 -44.99 20.29
CA ASP A 37 -16.02 -46.33 20.68
C ASP A 37 -14.60 -46.28 21.26
N THR A 38 -13.70 -45.55 20.58
CA THR A 38 -12.30 -45.44 20.97
C THR A 38 -12.10 -44.52 22.18
N LYS A 39 -13.02 -43.57 22.39
CA LYS A 39 -12.88 -42.45 23.32
C LYS A 39 -11.64 -41.59 23.04
N MET A 40 -11.02 -41.71 21.86
CA MET A 40 -9.79 -41.00 21.50
C MET A 40 -10.10 -39.84 20.55
N PHE A 41 -9.19 -38.87 20.49
CA PHE A 41 -9.26 -37.82 19.47
C PHE A 41 -9.13 -38.42 18.08
N VAL A 42 -10.03 -38.03 17.18
CA VAL A 42 -10.08 -38.48 15.80
C VAL A 42 -10.15 -37.26 14.90
N ALA A 43 -9.19 -37.13 13.98
CA ALA A 43 -9.33 -36.21 12.85
C ALA A 43 -10.44 -36.72 11.93
N ASP A 44 -11.37 -35.85 11.53
CA ASP A 44 -12.42 -36.23 10.59
C ASP A 44 -11.77 -36.72 9.30
N ARG A 45 -12.16 -37.92 8.85
CA ARG A 45 -11.53 -38.60 7.71
C ARG A 45 -11.61 -37.82 6.39
N ARG A 46 -12.47 -36.79 6.30
CA ARG A 46 -12.56 -35.89 5.13
C ARG A 46 -11.92 -34.53 5.37
N PHE A 47 -11.44 -34.21 6.57
CA PHE A 47 -10.84 -32.92 6.86
C PHE A 47 -9.66 -32.59 5.94
N ALA A 48 -8.76 -33.54 5.67
CA ALA A 48 -7.64 -33.35 4.75
C ALA A 48 -8.09 -33.05 3.30
N GLN A 49 -9.28 -33.53 2.90
CA GLN A 49 -9.88 -33.21 1.61
C GLN A 49 -10.62 -31.87 1.63
N ASN A 50 -11.30 -31.56 2.73
CA ASN A 50 -12.15 -30.38 2.86
C ASN A 50 -11.31 -29.11 3.09
N ALA A 51 -10.30 -29.15 3.96
CA ALA A 51 -9.50 -27.99 4.34
C ALA A 51 -8.93 -27.20 3.14
N PRO A 52 -8.40 -27.84 2.07
CA PRO A 52 -7.96 -27.12 0.88
C PRO A 52 -9.08 -26.41 0.09
N LEU A 53 -10.32 -26.90 0.15
CA LEU A 53 -11.47 -26.33 -0.56
C LEU A 53 -11.89 -24.98 0.02
N LEU A 54 -11.63 -24.76 1.31
CA LEU A 54 -11.95 -23.51 2.00
C LEU A 54 -11.15 -22.32 1.44
N LYS A 55 -10.01 -22.54 0.77
CA LYS A 55 -9.21 -21.45 0.18
C LYS A 55 -9.96 -20.62 -0.88
N GLY A 56 -10.99 -21.18 -1.50
CA GLY A 56 -11.83 -20.48 -2.49
C GLY A 56 -13.03 -19.75 -1.89
N VAL A 57 -13.19 -19.75 -0.57
CA VAL A 57 -14.35 -19.20 0.15
C VAL A 57 -13.92 -17.98 0.96
N ALA A 58 -14.79 -16.97 1.04
CA ALA A 58 -14.46 -15.68 1.62
C ALA A 58 -14.30 -15.70 3.15
N VAL A 59 -15.04 -16.58 3.85
CA VAL A 59 -14.92 -16.79 5.30
C VAL A 59 -14.92 -18.29 5.60
N ARG A 60 -13.95 -18.73 6.41
CA ARG A 60 -13.51 -20.13 6.51
C ARG A 60 -13.55 -20.55 7.97
N GLY A 61 -14.41 -21.51 8.27
CA GLY A 61 -14.58 -22.04 9.62
C GLY A 61 -14.13 -23.48 9.74
N VAL A 62 -13.81 -23.88 10.97
CA VAL A 62 -13.66 -25.28 11.34
C VAL A 62 -14.36 -25.56 12.65
N TYR A 63 -14.81 -26.79 12.87
CA TYR A 63 -15.41 -27.16 14.15
C TYR A 63 -14.88 -28.47 14.73
N HIS A 64 -14.92 -28.54 16.05
CA HIS A 64 -14.63 -29.74 16.84
C HIS A 64 -15.90 -30.22 17.53
N TYR A 65 -16.32 -31.46 17.27
CA TYR A 65 -17.40 -32.10 18.02
C TYR A 65 -16.88 -32.45 19.42
N TYR A 66 -17.28 -31.64 20.41
CA TYR A 66 -16.76 -31.69 21.76
C TYR A 66 -17.42 -32.81 22.56
N SER A 67 -16.64 -33.49 23.40
CA SER A 67 -17.15 -34.65 24.13
C SER A 67 -16.73 -34.75 25.59
N SER A 68 -17.66 -35.21 26.43
CA SER A 68 -17.44 -35.45 27.86
C SER A 68 -16.55 -36.66 28.15
N HIS A 69 -16.17 -37.45 27.13
CA HIS A 69 -15.34 -38.64 27.30
C HIS A 69 -13.85 -38.37 27.52
N ARG A 70 -13.42 -37.13 27.29
CA ARG A 70 -12.03 -36.69 27.48
C ARG A 70 -12.01 -35.29 28.08
N ASP A 71 -10.92 -35.00 28.80
CA ASP A 71 -10.70 -33.67 29.35
C ASP A 71 -10.58 -32.62 28.24
N TRP A 72 -10.98 -31.39 28.57
CA TRP A 72 -10.99 -30.26 27.64
C TRP A 72 -9.59 -29.95 27.12
N LEU A 73 -8.55 -30.09 27.96
CA LEU A 73 -7.18 -29.75 27.60
C LEU A 73 -6.65 -30.71 26.54
N TYR A 74 -6.95 -32.01 26.70
CA TYR A 74 -6.61 -33.03 25.70
C TYR A 74 -7.27 -32.73 24.35
N GLN A 75 -8.54 -32.34 24.34
CA GLN A 75 -9.24 -31.97 23.10
C GLN A 75 -8.65 -30.71 22.47
N ALA A 76 -8.38 -29.67 23.26
CA ALA A 76 -7.81 -28.41 22.79
C ALA A 76 -6.42 -28.59 22.18
N ASP A 77 -5.51 -29.31 22.87
CA ASP A 77 -4.15 -29.51 22.37
C ASP A 77 -4.12 -30.28 21.05
N ASN A 78 -4.94 -31.33 20.93
CA ASN A 78 -5.01 -32.09 19.68
C ASN A 78 -5.71 -31.30 18.57
N PHE A 79 -6.73 -30.51 18.89
CA PHE A 79 -7.38 -29.62 17.92
C PHE A 79 -6.40 -28.57 17.39
N ILE A 80 -5.69 -27.87 18.27
CA ILE A 80 -4.65 -26.89 17.91
C ILE A 80 -3.61 -27.54 17.00
N ASN A 81 -3.07 -28.69 17.40
CA ASN A 81 -2.06 -29.40 16.61
C ASN A 81 -2.57 -29.81 15.22
N LEU A 82 -3.86 -30.14 15.10
CA LEU A 82 -4.47 -30.53 13.83
C LEU A 82 -4.65 -29.33 12.89
N ILE A 83 -5.06 -28.17 13.40
CA ILE A 83 -5.42 -27.02 12.56
C ILE A 83 -4.31 -25.97 12.44
N LYS A 84 -3.24 -26.07 13.25
CA LYS A 84 -2.11 -25.15 13.19
C LYS A 84 -1.49 -25.12 11.79
N GLY A 85 -1.30 -23.92 11.25
CA GLY A 85 -0.77 -23.71 9.90
C GLY A 85 -1.81 -23.75 8.79
N HIS A 86 -3.08 -24.00 9.12
CA HIS A 86 -4.20 -23.73 8.22
C HIS A 86 -4.67 -22.28 8.36
N ASP A 87 -5.29 -21.79 7.28
CA ASP A 87 -5.79 -20.42 7.15
C ASP A 87 -7.31 -20.42 7.36
N PHE A 88 -7.71 -20.39 8.63
CA PHE A 88 -9.11 -20.33 9.06
C PHE A 88 -9.39 -18.99 9.74
N ASP A 89 -10.60 -18.47 9.57
CA ASP A 89 -11.00 -17.16 10.11
C ASP A 89 -11.68 -17.27 11.47
N PHE A 90 -12.27 -18.44 11.78
CA PHE A 90 -12.84 -18.75 13.08
C PHE A 90 -12.88 -20.26 13.33
N PHE A 91 -13.12 -20.65 14.58
CA PHE A 91 -13.43 -22.04 14.92
C PHE A 91 -14.67 -22.16 15.81
N ALA A 92 -15.31 -23.32 15.80
CA ALA A 92 -16.48 -23.62 16.63
C ALA A 92 -16.23 -24.82 17.54
N VAL A 93 -16.71 -24.72 18.78
CA VAL A 93 -16.86 -25.86 19.68
C VAL A 93 -18.31 -26.32 19.59
N ASP A 94 -18.49 -27.50 19.03
CA ASP A 94 -19.79 -28.11 18.79
C ASP A 94 -20.25 -28.86 20.04
N MET A 95 -21.29 -28.33 20.66
CA MET A 95 -21.86 -28.75 21.94
C MET A 95 -23.22 -29.41 21.71
N GLU A 96 -23.19 -30.74 21.60
CA GLU A 96 -24.37 -31.58 21.40
C GLU A 96 -24.63 -32.55 22.56
N ARG A 97 -25.88 -33.02 22.66
CA ARG A 97 -26.32 -33.96 23.71
C ARG A 97 -25.92 -35.40 23.40
N THR A 98 -25.90 -35.76 22.11
CA THR A 98 -25.68 -37.14 21.69
C THR A 98 -24.28 -37.59 22.12
N ASN A 99 -24.20 -38.74 22.80
CA ASN A 99 -22.95 -39.31 23.33
C ASN A 99 -22.23 -38.46 24.40
N ASN A 100 -22.90 -37.46 24.99
CA ASN A 100 -22.31 -36.64 26.03
C ASN A 100 -23.06 -36.79 27.36
N GLN A 101 -22.31 -36.73 28.45
CA GLN A 101 -22.80 -36.62 29.82
C GLN A 101 -22.48 -35.20 30.29
N PRO A 102 -23.33 -34.20 29.94
CA PRO A 102 -23.06 -32.82 30.27
C PRO A 102 -23.14 -32.61 31.78
N ASP A 103 -22.04 -32.16 32.37
CA ASP A 103 -21.93 -31.71 33.75
C ASP A 103 -21.22 -30.33 33.81
N LYS A 104 -20.99 -29.83 35.02
CA LYS A 104 -20.29 -28.55 35.22
C LYS A 104 -18.88 -28.56 34.61
N ALA A 105 -18.16 -29.69 34.69
CA ALA A 105 -16.79 -29.78 34.16
C ALA A 105 -16.78 -29.76 32.63
N PHE A 106 -17.73 -30.44 32.00
CA PHE A 106 -17.95 -30.44 30.55
C PHE A 106 -18.22 -29.02 30.04
N ALA A 107 -19.19 -28.31 30.65
CA ALA A 107 -19.53 -26.94 30.27
C ALA A 107 -18.34 -25.98 30.45
N LEU A 108 -17.75 -25.91 31.65
CA LEU A 108 -16.60 -25.04 31.89
C LEU A 108 -15.38 -25.42 31.04
N GLY A 109 -15.24 -26.69 30.68
CA GLY A 109 -14.20 -27.19 29.79
C GLY A 109 -14.30 -26.60 28.38
N ALA A 110 -15.51 -26.47 27.82
CA ALA A 110 -15.70 -25.85 26.50
C ALA A 110 -15.26 -24.38 26.46
N ILE A 111 -15.53 -23.61 27.52
CA ILE A 111 -15.07 -22.22 27.65
C ILE A 111 -13.53 -22.17 27.71
N LYS A 112 -12.91 -23.07 28.49
CA LYS A 112 -11.45 -23.16 28.57
C LYS A 112 -10.82 -23.58 27.25
N PHE A 113 -11.47 -24.50 26.52
CA PHE A 113 -11.07 -24.90 25.17
C PHE A 113 -11.06 -23.67 24.25
N LEU A 114 -12.15 -22.91 24.20
CA LEU A 114 -12.25 -21.69 23.38
C LEU A 114 -11.09 -20.74 23.68
N LYS A 115 -10.95 -20.32 24.94
CA LYS A 115 -9.92 -19.38 25.36
C LYS A 115 -8.51 -19.84 24.99
N LYS A 116 -8.21 -21.11 25.21
CA LYS A 116 -6.89 -21.67 24.90
C LYS A 116 -6.60 -21.65 23.40
N VAL A 117 -7.58 -22.02 22.57
CA VAL A 117 -7.40 -22.02 21.12
C VAL A 117 -7.26 -20.58 20.59
N GLU A 118 -8.07 -19.65 21.08
CA GLU A 118 -7.96 -18.21 20.74
C GLU A 118 -6.59 -17.64 21.11
N GLU A 119 -6.12 -17.92 22.33
CA GLU A 119 -4.81 -17.49 22.82
C GLU A 119 -3.66 -18.02 21.95
N VAL A 120 -3.73 -19.28 21.52
CA VAL A 120 -2.64 -19.95 20.80
C VAL A 120 -2.65 -19.66 19.30
N LEU A 121 -3.83 -19.55 18.68
CA LEU A 121 -3.96 -19.43 17.22
C LEU A 121 -4.34 -18.02 16.76
N GLY A 122 -4.80 -17.14 17.64
CA GLY A 122 -5.20 -15.78 17.28
C GLY A 122 -6.45 -15.69 16.42
N ILE A 123 -7.22 -16.78 16.31
CA ILE A 123 -8.50 -16.83 15.58
C ILE A 123 -9.64 -16.93 16.60
N PRO A 124 -10.76 -16.21 16.41
CA PRO A 124 -11.87 -16.22 17.37
C PRO A 124 -12.65 -17.54 17.36
N GLY A 125 -13.18 -17.88 18.53
CA GLY A 125 -13.97 -19.07 18.78
C GLY A 125 -15.45 -18.77 18.99
N LEU A 126 -16.30 -19.75 18.68
CA LEU A 126 -17.74 -19.66 18.93
C LEU A 126 -18.33 -20.99 19.44
N ILE A 127 -19.46 -20.93 20.14
CA ILE A 127 -20.18 -22.12 20.58
C ILE A 127 -21.24 -22.46 19.53
N TYR A 128 -21.21 -23.70 19.03
CA TYR A 128 -22.34 -24.27 18.30
C TYR A 128 -23.22 -25.10 19.24
N THR A 129 -24.53 -24.85 19.26
CA THR A 129 -25.48 -25.65 20.04
C THR A 129 -26.92 -25.38 19.61
N ASN A 130 -27.90 -25.98 20.28
CA ASN A 130 -29.32 -25.63 20.15
C ASN A 130 -29.88 -25.04 21.45
N GLN A 131 -31.07 -24.42 21.34
CA GLN A 131 -31.75 -23.75 22.46
C GLN A 131 -31.86 -24.62 23.71
N SER A 132 -32.26 -25.89 23.53
CA SER A 132 -32.48 -26.80 24.65
C SER A 132 -31.18 -27.05 25.41
N ILE A 133 -30.11 -27.40 24.72
CA ILE A 133 -28.82 -27.71 25.35
C ILE A 133 -28.25 -26.48 26.04
N TYR A 134 -28.32 -25.32 25.38
CA TYR A 134 -27.88 -24.06 25.95
C TYR A 134 -28.56 -23.79 27.29
N GLN A 135 -29.89 -23.86 27.32
CA GLN A 135 -30.69 -23.54 28.51
C GLN A 135 -30.57 -24.59 29.61
N SER A 136 -30.57 -25.88 29.26
CA SER A 136 -30.63 -26.95 30.25
C SER A 136 -29.28 -27.36 30.81
N TYR A 137 -28.17 -27.05 30.11
CA TYR A 137 -26.84 -27.57 30.48
C TYR A 137 -25.72 -26.53 30.47
N LEU A 138 -25.61 -25.70 29.44
CA LEU A 138 -24.48 -24.77 29.35
C LEU A 138 -24.65 -23.58 30.30
N ARG A 139 -25.73 -22.82 30.10
CA ARG A 139 -26.02 -21.59 30.83
C ARG A 139 -26.20 -21.75 32.35
N PRO A 140 -26.79 -22.85 32.87
CA PRO A 140 -26.85 -23.10 34.31
C PRO A 140 -25.48 -23.25 34.97
N HIS A 141 -24.43 -23.60 34.22
CA HIS A 141 -23.09 -23.82 34.75
C HIS A 141 -22.16 -22.60 34.61
N SER A 142 -22.44 -21.67 33.69
CA SER A 142 -21.74 -20.39 33.60
C SER A 142 -22.59 -19.32 32.90
N ALA A 143 -22.58 -18.09 33.41
CA ALA A 143 -23.20 -16.95 32.73
C ALA A 143 -22.41 -16.47 31.52
N GLU A 144 -21.12 -16.78 31.47
CA GLU A 144 -20.20 -16.39 30.39
C GLU A 144 -20.66 -16.86 29.00
N TYR A 145 -21.48 -17.91 28.92
CA TYR A 145 -22.07 -18.34 27.66
C TYR A 145 -22.92 -17.26 26.96
N ASP A 146 -23.53 -16.34 27.72
CA ASP A 146 -24.31 -15.23 27.15
C ASP A 146 -23.40 -14.24 26.40
N ASP A 147 -22.12 -14.14 26.78
CA ASP A 147 -21.16 -13.22 26.17
C ASP A 147 -20.40 -13.83 24.99
N LEU A 148 -20.47 -15.16 24.81
CA LEU A 148 -19.76 -15.86 23.74
C LEU A 148 -20.49 -15.70 22.40
N PRO A 149 -19.74 -15.63 21.27
CA PRO A 149 -20.34 -15.72 19.96
C PRO A 149 -21.08 -17.05 19.78
N LEU A 150 -22.27 -16.99 19.18
CA LEU A 150 -23.21 -18.10 19.17
C LEU A 150 -23.58 -18.52 17.74
N TRP A 151 -23.31 -19.79 17.43
CA TRP A 151 -23.88 -20.50 16.30
C TRP A 151 -25.04 -21.37 16.78
N ILE A 152 -26.27 -20.90 16.54
CA ILE A 152 -27.49 -21.57 17.02
C ILE A 152 -28.08 -22.49 15.95
N ALA A 153 -28.38 -23.73 16.31
CA ALA A 153 -29.15 -24.66 15.48
C ALA A 153 -30.64 -24.55 15.82
N SER A 154 -31.45 -24.21 14.81
CA SER A 154 -32.91 -24.11 14.94
C SER A 154 -33.58 -24.19 13.57
N PHE A 155 -34.41 -25.20 13.33
CA PHE A 155 -35.04 -25.45 12.03
C PHE A 155 -36.45 -24.83 11.88
N ALA A 156 -36.72 -23.78 12.65
CA ALA A 156 -37.96 -23.00 12.58
C ALA A 156 -37.81 -21.79 11.62
N ASN A 157 -38.87 -21.02 11.42
CA ASN A 157 -38.81 -19.82 10.56
C ASN A 157 -37.95 -18.68 11.15
N THR A 158 -37.74 -18.72 12.47
CA THR A 158 -36.87 -17.80 13.22
C THR A 158 -36.07 -18.63 14.23
N PRO A 159 -34.82 -18.26 14.56
CA PRO A 159 -34.03 -19.04 15.49
C PRO A 159 -34.66 -19.04 16.88
N SER A 160 -34.80 -20.23 17.44
CA SER A 160 -35.20 -20.40 18.85
C SER A 160 -34.02 -20.03 19.75
N MET A 161 -34.07 -18.86 20.38
CA MET A 161 -32.97 -18.33 21.20
C MET A 161 -33.11 -18.71 22.69
N PRO A 162 -31.99 -18.91 23.42
CA PRO A 162 -32.02 -19.03 24.88
C PRO A 162 -32.78 -17.88 25.54
N VAL A 163 -33.55 -18.15 26.60
CA VAL A 163 -34.33 -17.09 27.29
C VAL A 163 -33.48 -15.98 27.92
N THR A 164 -32.18 -16.21 28.08
CA THR A 164 -31.22 -15.23 28.60
C THR A 164 -30.60 -14.35 27.52
N ARG A 165 -30.86 -14.64 26.23
CA ARG A 165 -30.34 -13.89 25.09
C ARG A 165 -31.48 -13.27 24.32
N ASP A 166 -31.25 -12.11 23.72
CA ASP A 166 -32.24 -11.46 22.88
C ASP A 166 -32.52 -12.29 21.62
N ALA A 167 -33.70 -12.10 21.02
CA ALA A 167 -34.14 -12.89 19.87
C ALA A 167 -33.23 -12.77 18.64
N ASP A 168 -32.47 -11.68 18.54
CA ASP A 168 -31.50 -11.49 17.48
C ASP A 168 -30.07 -11.83 17.91
N ASP A 169 -29.77 -12.18 19.16
CA ASP A 169 -28.42 -12.32 19.70
C ASP A 169 -27.73 -13.67 19.37
N TRP A 170 -27.62 -13.94 18.07
CA TRP A 170 -26.86 -15.02 17.45
C TRP A 170 -25.90 -14.46 16.40
N ASP A 171 -24.84 -15.19 16.05
CA ASP A 171 -23.86 -14.79 15.03
C ASP A 171 -23.98 -15.62 13.75
N ILE A 172 -24.22 -16.92 13.93
CA ILE A 172 -24.53 -17.87 12.86
C ILE A 172 -25.81 -18.63 13.26
N TRP A 173 -26.67 -18.90 12.28
CA TRP A 173 -27.88 -19.67 12.47
C TRP A 173 -27.94 -20.81 11.47
N GLN A 174 -27.83 -22.05 11.96
CA GLN A 174 -28.12 -23.25 11.18
C GLN A 174 -29.64 -23.42 11.10
N TYR A 175 -30.19 -23.19 9.91
CA TYR A 175 -31.64 -23.13 9.70
C TYR A 175 -32.20 -24.35 8.97
N SER A 176 -31.34 -25.22 8.45
CA SER A 176 -31.75 -26.46 7.79
C SER A 176 -30.66 -27.52 7.80
N GLU A 177 -31.04 -28.77 8.05
CA GLU A 177 -30.21 -29.97 7.88
C GLU A 177 -30.53 -30.76 6.58
N THR A 178 -31.45 -30.22 5.76
CA THR A 178 -32.02 -30.90 4.58
C THR A 178 -31.76 -30.16 3.27
N GLY A 179 -30.75 -29.28 3.24
CA GLY A 179 -30.35 -28.58 2.03
C GLY A 179 -29.94 -29.54 0.92
N ALA A 180 -30.23 -29.20 -0.35
CA ALA A 180 -29.80 -30.01 -1.48
C ALA A 180 -28.28 -29.87 -1.69
N ALA A 181 -27.50 -30.89 -1.31
CA ALA A 181 -26.03 -30.84 -1.33
C ALA A 181 -25.45 -30.58 -2.72
N SER A 182 -26.13 -31.07 -3.77
CA SER A 182 -25.71 -30.92 -5.16
C SER A 182 -25.61 -29.46 -5.60
N LYS A 183 -26.37 -28.53 -4.98
CA LYS A 183 -26.27 -27.09 -5.24
C LYS A 183 -24.91 -26.48 -4.87
N TRP A 184 -24.20 -27.15 -3.97
CA TRP A 184 -22.91 -26.72 -3.44
C TRP A 184 -21.77 -27.63 -3.91
N GLY A 185 -22.05 -28.52 -4.87
CA GLY A 185 -21.08 -29.46 -5.41
C GLY A 185 -20.87 -30.69 -4.54
N PHE A 186 -21.57 -30.85 -3.42
CA PHE A 186 -21.44 -32.04 -2.57
C PHE A 186 -22.45 -33.12 -2.97
N GLN A 187 -22.06 -34.38 -2.83
CA GLN A 187 -23.01 -35.49 -2.93
C GLN A 187 -23.99 -35.51 -1.75
N GLY A 188 -23.59 -34.95 -0.61
CA GLY A 188 -24.41 -34.90 0.61
C GLY A 188 -24.29 -36.15 1.46
N ASN A 189 -25.06 -36.17 2.55
CA ASN A 189 -25.20 -37.35 3.40
C ASN A 189 -25.91 -38.51 2.66
N SER A 190 -26.29 -39.59 3.35
CA SER A 190 -26.98 -40.71 2.73
C SER A 190 -28.31 -40.35 2.04
N ALA A 191 -28.94 -39.26 2.45
CA ALA A 191 -30.16 -38.70 1.83
C ALA A 191 -29.86 -37.61 0.79
N GLY A 192 -28.59 -37.30 0.53
CA GLY A 192 -28.20 -36.20 -0.37
C GLY A 192 -28.31 -34.81 0.25
N HIS A 193 -28.39 -34.73 1.58
CA HIS A 193 -28.55 -33.47 2.30
C HIS A 193 -27.23 -32.82 2.74
N ILE A 194 -27.28 -31.51 2.95
CA ILE A 194 -26.24 -30.67 3.54
C ILE A 194 -26.87 -29.67 4.51
N ASP A 195 -26.10 -29.28 5.51
CA ASP A 195 -26.50 -28.29 6.49
C ASP A 195 -26.35 -26.88 5.89
N LEU A 196 -27.32 -26.02 6.18
CA LEU A 196 -27.42 -24.66 5.65
C LEU A 196 -27.46 -23.63 6.77
N ASP A 197 -26.64 -22.60 6.61
CA ASP A 197 -26.42 -21.59 7.64
C ASP A 197 -26.60 -20.18 7.11
N ASN A 198 -27.00 -19.28 8.00
CA ASN A 198 -26.98 -17.85 7.81
C ASN A 198 -26.05 -17.20 8.82
N MET A 199 -25.08 -16.42 8.35
CA MET A 199 -24.22 -15.59 9.19
C MET A 199 -24.70 -14.13 9.13
N LYS A 200 -24.69 -13.43 10.26
CA LYS A 200 -24.98 -12.00 10.29
C LYS A 200 -23.94 -11.21 9.49
N ASP A 201 -24.38 -10.16 8.79
CA ASP A 201 -23.48 -9.32 8.00
C ASP A 201 -22.44 -8.61 8.90
N ALA A 202 -22.81 -8.25 10.13
CA ALA A 202 -21.90 -7.65 11.10
C ALA A 202 -20.80 -8.62 11.55
N PHE A 203 -21.15 -9.90 11.76
CA PHE A 203 -20.18 -10.94 12.13
C PHE A 203 -19.28 -11.29 10.95
N TYR A 204 -19.85 -11.48 9.77
CA TYR A 204 -19.11 -11.75 8.52
C TYR A 204 -18.05 -10.68 8.21
N LYS A 205 -18.37 -9.40 8.44
CA LYS A 205 -17.45 -8.27 8.22
C LYS A 205 -16.21 -8.29 9.13
N LYS A 206 -16.20 -9.07 10.21
CA LYS A 206 -15.02 -9.27 11.07
C LYS A 206 -13.94 -10.12 10.39
N PHE A 207 -14.34 -11.01 9.49
CA PHE A 207 -13.47 -12.04 8.90
C PHE A 207 -13.02 -11.76 7.49
N LYS A 208 -13.87 -11.08 6.70
CA LYS A 208 -13.49 -10.71 5.35
C LYS A 208 -12.34 -9.70 5.44
N PRO A 209 -11.20 -9.91 4.75
CA PRO A 209 -10.31 -8.80 4.43
C PRO A 209 -11.17 -7.79 3.69
N GLN A 210 -11.48 -6.67 4.32
CA GLN A 210 -12.13 -5.57 3.63
C GLN A 210 -11.11 -5.17 2.56
N THR A 211 -11.44 -5.35 1.27
CA THR A 211 -10.74 -4.56 0.26
C THR A 211 -10.98 -3.12 0.70
N PRO A 212 -9.94 -2.40 1.16
CA PRO A 212 -10.18 -1.14 1.82
C PRO A 212 -10.95 -0.25 0.85
N ASP A 213 -11.96 0.47 1.35
CA ASP A 213 -12.70 1.38 0.48
C ASP A 213 -11.71 2.40 -0.10
N ILE A 214 -12.01 2.97 -1.27
CA ILE A 214 -11.11 3.95 -1.89
C ILE A 214 -10.77 5.12 -0.94
N ALA A 215 -11.65 5.45 0.01
CA ALA A 215 -11.38 6.42 1.06
C ALA A 215 -10.23 6.01 1.98
N GLU A 216 -10.19 4.74 2.39
CA GLU A 216 -9.13 4.17 3.24
C GLU A 216 -7.83 4.07 2.44
N LEU A 217 -7.89 3.49 1.23
CA LEU A 217 -6.73 3.39 0.32
C LEU A 217 -6.12 4.75 0.04
N TYR A 218 -6.95 5.79 -0.12
CA TYR A 218 -6.47 7.15 -0.35
C TYR A 218 -5.66 7.67 0.85
N ILE A 219 -6.16 7.52 2.08
CA ILE A 219 -5.44 7.99 3.28
C ILE A 219 -4.19 7.12 3.57
N GLU A 220 -4.25 5.82 3.32
CA GLU A 220 -3.07 4.94 3.40
C GLU A 220 -1.99 5.39 2.41
N ALA A 221 -2.37 5.64 1.15
CA ALA A 221 -1.46 6.14 0.14
C ALA A 221 -0.87 7.51 0.50
N LEU A 222 -1.63 8.41 1.14
CA LEU A 222 -1.07 9.69 1.62
C LEU A 222 0.03 9.48 2.67
N ASN A 223 -0.16 8.55 3.61
CA ASN A 223 0.81 8.27 4.67
C ASN A 223 2.11 7.63 4.16
N THR A 224 2.10 7.02 2.98
CA THR A 224 3.34 6.53 2.34
C THR A 224 4.26 7.67 1.88
N HIS A 225 3.73 8.89 1.76
CA HIS A 225 4.40 10.04 1.13
C HIS A 225 4.89 9.77 -0.31
N SER A 226 4.40 8.69 -0.93
CA SER A 226 4.71 8.29 -2.29
C SER A 226 3.68 8.89 -3.24
N SER A 227 4.08 9.92 -3.98
CA SER A 227 3.21 10.52 -5.01
C SER A 227 2.77 9.50 -6.08
N ASN A 228 3.59 8.48 -6.35
CA ASN A 228 3.25 7.38 -7.26
C ASN A 228 2.09 6.54 -6.72
N GLU A 229 2.13 6.14 -5.45
CA GLU A 229 1.08 5.31 -4.84
C GLU A 229 -0.26 6.05 -4.78
N VAL A 230 -0.24 7.34 -4.43
CA VAL A 230 -1.45 8.17 -4.47
C VAL A 230 -2.00 8.25 -5.90
N ALA A 231 -1.14 8.49 -6.88
CA ALA A 231 -1.55 8.60 -8.28
C ALA A 231 -2.12 7.29 -8.85
N GLU A 232 -1.70 6.12 -8.36
CA GLU A 232 -2.23 4.82 -8.80
C GLU A 232 -3.73 4.64 -8.50
N LEU A 233 -4.25 5.35 -7.50
CA LEU A 233 -5.67 5.36 -7.17
C LEU A 233 -6.52 6.11 -8.20
N TYR A 234 -5.91 6.91 -9.07
CA TYR A 234 -6.60 7.72 -10.07
C TYR A 234 -6.68 7.00 -11.42
N THR A 235 -7.75 7.30 -12.17
CA THR A 235 -7.84 6.96 -13.60
C THR A 235 -6.83 7.78 -14.41
N HIS A 236 -6.46 7.31 -15.60
CA HIS A 236 -5.45 7.97 -16.44
C HIS A 236 -5.81 9.44 -16.75
N ASN A 237 -7.09 9.72 -17.03
CA ASN A 237 -7.63 11.04 -17.38
C ASN A 237 -8.31 11.75 -16.20
N ALA A 238 -7.98 11.38 -14.95
CA ALA A 238 -8.65 11.93 -13.80
C ALA A 238 -8.48 13.45 -13.66
N VAL A 239 -9.42 14.09 -12.96
CA VAL A 239 -9.41 15.53 -12.70
C VAL A 239 -9.39 15.78 -11.19
N HIS A 240 -8.38 16.50 -10.70
CA HIS A 240 -8.29 16.95 -9.32
C HIS A 240 -8.51 18.46 -9.23
N ILE A 241 -9.53 18.87 -8.49
CA ILE A 241 -10.02 20.25 -8.43
C ILE A 241 -9.73 20.79 -7.04
N THR A 242 -8.91 21.83 -6.99
CA THR A 242 -8.56 22.58 -5.78
C THR A 242 -9.15 24.00 -5.88
N PRO A 243 -9.19 24.78 -4.79
CA PRO A 243 -9.67 26.16 -4.87
C PRO A 243 -8.80 27.07 -5.76
N LYS A 244 -7.54 26.70 -6.00
CA LYS A 244 -6.60 27.48 -6.81
C LYS A 244 -6.62 27.10 -8.30
N ARG A 245 -6.83 25.83 -8.62
CA ARG A 245 -6.77 25.30 -9.99
C ARG A 245 -7.37 23.91 -10.14
N THR A 246 -7.63 23.57 -11.39
CA THR A 246 -7.90 22.20 -11.83
C THR A 246 -6.61 21.56 -12.36
N ILE A 247 -6.34 20.33 -11.94
CA ILE A 247 -5.20 19.51 -12.33
C ILE A 247 -5.76 18.31 -13.08
N GLN A 248 -5.35 18.12 -14.33
CA GLN A 248 -5.90 17.08 -15.20
C GLN A 248 -4.82 16.07 -15.58
N GLY A 249 -5.17 14.78 -15.52
CA GLY A 249 -4.30 13.66 -15.89
C GLY A 249 -3.50 13.13 -14.70
N LYS A 250 -3.37 11.79 -14.64
CA LYS A 250 -2.69 11.08 -13.55
C LYS A 250 -1.26 11.59 -13.31
N THR A 251 -0.49 11.89 -14.36
CA THR A 251 0.88 12.41 -14.26
C THR A 251 0.92 13.76 -13.53
N ASN A 252 -0.02 14.66 -13.85
CA ASN A 252 -0.05 15.99 -13.23
C ASN A 252 -0.55 15.93 -11.77
N ILE A 253 -1.48 15.01 -11.49
CA ILE A 253 -1.94 14.72 -10.12
C ILE A 253 -0.77 14.18 -9.29
N ARG A 254 0.02 13.24 -9.84
CA ARG A 254 1.26 12.77 -9.20
C ARG A 254 2.20 13.92 -8.87
N ASN A 255 2.51 14.76 -9.86
CA ASN A 255 3.44 15.89 -9.67
C ASN A 255 2.91 16.88 -8.62
N TRP A 256 1.60 17.08 -8.53
CA TRP A 256 1.01 17.88 -7.48
C TRP A 256 1.24 17.28 -6.09
N TYR A 257 0.98 15.99 -5.89
CA TYR A 257 1.26 15.33 -4.60
C TYR A 257 2.75 15.31 -4.26
N LEU A 258 3.64 15.19 -5.25
CA LEU A 258 5.08 15.33 -5.03
C LEU A 258 5.42 16.69 -4.42
N LEU A 259 4.85 17.78 -4.94
CA LEU A 259 5.05 19.13 -4.40
C LEU A 259 4.44 19.29 -3.00
N ILE A 260 3.31 18.64 -2.73
CA ILE A 260 2.69 18.63 -1.40
C ILE A 260 3.60 17.90 -0.40
N PHE A 261 4.02 16.67 -0.70
CA PHE A 261 4.85 15.88 0.22
C PHE A 261 6.22 16.51 0.46
N ASN A 262 6.80 17.20 -0.51
CA ASN A 262 8.02 17.97 -0.29
C ASN A 262 7.83 19.15 0.69
N GLN A 263 6.63 19.72 0.78
CA GLN A 263 6.33 20.82 1.71
C GLN A 263 5.96 20.32 3.10
N ILE A 264 5.42 19.10 3.21
CA ILE A 264 4.97 18.50 4.47
C ILE A 264 5.46 17.06 4.61
N PRO A 265 6.78 16.82 4.60
CA PRO A 265 7.38 15.48 4.47
C PRO A 265 7.14 14.57 5.68
N ASN A 266 6.78 15.15 6.83
CA ASN A 266 6.55 14.45 8.09
C ASN A 266 5.09 14.52 8.55
N ALA A 267 4.18 14.97 7.69
CA ALA A 267 2.78 15.07 8.06
C ALA A 267 2.14 13.69 8.16
N THR A 268 1.15 13.54 9.03
CA THR A 268 0.36 12.30 9.11
C THR A 268 -1.10 12.58 8.73
N PHE A 269 -1.73 11.58 8.13
CA PHE A 269 -3.06 11.68 7.56
C PHE A 269 -3.98 10.67 8.22
N GLN A 270 -5.16 11.11 8.67
CA GLN A 270 -6.12 10.23 9.33
C GLN A 270 -7.51 10.41 8.74
N LEU A 271 -8.16 9.31 8.35
CA LEU A 271 -9.57 9.33 7.98
C LEU A 271 -10.43 9.59 9.22
N LYS A 272 -11.28 10.62 9.19
CA LYS A 272 -12.21 10.98 10.28
C LYS A 272 -13.63 10.55 10.00
N GLY A 273 -14.00 10.48 8.72
CA GLY A 273 -15.29 9.98 8.29
C GLY A 273 -15.32 9.70 6.79
N SER A 274 -16.14 8.75 6.39
CA SER A 274 -16.41 8.44 4.99
C SER A 274 -17.89 8.11 4.84
N SER A 275 -18.49 8.59 3.76
CA SER A 275 -19.89 8.31 3.41
C SER A 275 -20.05 8.28 1.89
N GLY A 276 -21.19 7.78 1.41
CA GLY A 276 -21.47 7.58 -0.01
C GLY A 276 -21.32 6.13 -0.46
N VAL A 277 -21.98 5.78 -1.56
CA VAL A 277 -22.02 4.43 -2.14
C VAL A 277 -21.85 4.50 -3.66
N GLY A 278 -21.51 3.38 -4.29
CA GLY A 278 -21.34 3.31 -5.75
C GLY A 278 -20.22 4.24 -6.24
N GLY A 279 -20.54 5.11 -7.19
CA GLY A 279 -19.58 5.97 -7.90
C GLY A 279 -19.09 7.21 -7.16
N SER A 280 -19.42 7.43 -5.88
CA SER A 280 -18.89 8.59 -5.15
C SER A 280 -18.66 8.32 -3.66
N ARG A 281 -17.67 9.01 -3.09
CA ARG A 281 -17.39 9.10 -1.65
C ARG A 281 -17.27 10.56 -1.23
N HIS A 282 -17.87 10.89 -0.10
CA HIS A 282 -17.60 12.12 0.64
C HIS A 282 -16.79 11.76 1.87
N ILE A 283 -15.56 12.27 1.94
CA ILE A 283 -14.60 11.93 2.98
C ILE A 283 -14.26 13.16 3.81
N SER A 284 -14.05 12.93 5.11
CA SER A 284 -13.46 13.88 6.03
C SER A 284 -12.17 13.28 6.56
N TRP A 285 -11.06 13.99 6.42
CA TRP A 285 -9.75 13.52 6.89
C TRP A 285 -8.96 14.67 7.53
N GLU A 286 -8.04 14.31 8.42
CA GLU A 286 -7.21 15.24 9.17
C GLU A 286 -5.77 15.10 8.70
N VAL A 287 -5.12 16.23 8.42
CA VAL A 287 -3.66 16.33 8.32
C VAL A 287 -3.12 16.86 9.64
N LYS A 288 -2.09 16.22 10.18
CA LYS A 288 -1.31 16.70 11.32
C LYS A 288 0.11 17.02 10.86
N TYR A 289 0.52 18.26 11.07
CA TYR A 289 1.85 18.76 10.71
C TYR A 289 2.86 18.48 11.85
N SER A 290 4.15 18.51 11.52
CA SER A 290 5.24 18.30 12.50
C SER A 290 5.23 19.33 13.64
N ASN A 291 4.82 20.57 13.36
CA ASN A 291 4.69 21.64 14.36
C ASN A 291 3.48 21.48 15.31
N GLY A 292 2.78 20.34 15.25
CA GLY A 292 1.62 20.05 16.09
C GLY A 292 0.30 20.65 15.60
N ASN A 293 0.30 21.50 14.57
CA ASN A 293 -0.93 22.01 13.97
C ASN A 293 -1.68 20.89 13.26
N SER A 294 -3.01 20.98 13.21
CA SER A 294 -3.83 20.06 12.41
C SER A 294 -4.95 20.78 11.68
N LYS A 295 -5.42 20.17 10.59
CA LYS A 295 -6.52 20.68 9.78
C LYS A 295 -7.39 19.54 9.30
N ILE A 296 -8.70 19.68 9.49
CA ILE A 296 -9.70 18.76 8.92
C ILE A 296 -10.12 19.26 7.54
N ILE A 297 -10.18 18.34 6.60
CA ILE A 297 -10.43 18.57 5.19
C ILE A 297 -11.59 17.69 4.77
N ASN A 298 -12.50 18.26 3.98
CA ASN A 298 -13.65 17.54 3.44
C ASN A 298 -13.54 17.51 1.91
N ASP A 299 -13.47 16.30 1.38
CA ASP A 299 -13.25 16.05 -0.03
C ASP A 299 -14.36 15.18 -0.61
N THR A 300 -14.52 15.25 -1.93
CA THR A 300 -15.41 14.36 -2.68
C THR A 300 -14.62 13.61 -3.75
N LEU A 301 -14.65 12.29 -3.67
CA LEU A 301 -14.08 11.38 -4.65
C LEU A 301 -15.19 10.85 -5.55
N GLY A 302 -14.99 10.97 -6.85
CA GLY A 302 -15.81 10.39 -7.89
C GLY A 302 -15.12 9.21 -8.53
N LEU A 303 -15.81 8.10 -8.68
CA LEU A 303 -15.21 6.82 -9.01
C LEU A 303 -15.71 6.30 -10.36
N VAL A 304 -14.77 5.77 -11.15
CA VAL A 304 -15.04 4.96 -12.34
C VAL A 304 -14.20 3.70 -12.22
N ASN A 305 -14.85 2.53 -12.29
CA ASN A 305 -14.20 1.22 -12.17
C ASN A 305 -13.30 1.09 -10.91
N GLY A 306 -13.77 1.63 -9.78
CA GLY A 306 -13.06 1.58 -8.50
C GLY A 306 -11.88 2.55 -8.37
N LYS A 307 -11.57 3.36 -9.40
CA LYS A 307 -10.52 4.39 -9.36
C LYS A 307 -11.11 5.79 -9.34
N ILE A 308 -10.36 6.74 -8.80
CA ILE A 308 -10.73 8.16 -8.71
C ILE A 308 -10.68 8.78 -10.12
N ALA A 309 -11.84 9.18 -10.63
CA ALA A 309 -12.01 9.89 -11.90
C ALA A 309 -12.13 11.41 -11.69
N TYR A 310 -12.78 11.85 -10.62
CA TYR A 310 -12.77 13.24 -10.21
C TYR A 310 -12.53 13.36 -8.70
N HIS A 311 -11.80 14.38 -8.27
CA HIS A 311 -11.52 14.63 -6.86
C HIS A 311 -11.64 16.12 -6.58
N PHE A 312 -12.70 16.51 -5.89
CA PHE A 312 -12.84 17.87 -5.35
C PHE A 312 -12.21 17.92 -3.97
N SER A 313 -11.16 18.70 -3.82
CA SER A 313 -10.54 18.94 -2.52
C SER A 313 -10.47 20.42 -2.19
N ARG A 314 -10.72 20.75 -0.93
CA ARG A 314 -10.43 22.09 -0.40
C ARG A 314 -9.07 22.15 0.29
N PHE A 315 -8.26 21.11 0.15
CA PHE A 315 -6.92 21.11 0.68
C PHE A 315 -6.08 22.18 -0.01
N ILE A 316 -5.59 23.09 0.82
CA ILE A 316 -4.61 24.10 0.46
C ILE A 316 -3.62 24.06 1.63
N ILE A 317 -2.33 24.00 1.32
CA ILE A 317 -1.28 24.28 2.30
C ILE A 317 -1.41 25.77 2.64
N ALA A 318 -1.90 26.07 3.83
CA ALA A 318 -2.00 27.43 4.33
C ALA A 318 -0.72 27.73 5.15
N GLY A 319 -0.02 28.82 4.80
CA GLY A 319 0.89 29.48 5.74
C GLY A 319 2.30 28.93 5.89
N ALA A 320 2.88 28.27 4.87
CA ALA A 320 4.33 28.39 4.75
C ALA A 320 4.63 29.81 4.28
N GLU A 321 5.56 30.53 4.92
CA GLU A 321 6.16 31.68 4.25
C GLU A 321 6.60 31.21 2.86
N LYS A 322 6.08 31.86 1.82
CA LYS A 322 6.48 31.53 0.46
C LYS A 322 8.00 31.78 0.40
N PRO A 323 8.82 30.79 -0.03
CA PRO A 323 10.26 30.94 -0.03
C PRO A 323 10.66 32.23 -0.74
N LYS A 324 11.45 33.05 -0.06
CA LYS A 324 12.00 34.26 -0.65
C LYS A 324 13.37 33.96 -1.21
N TYR A 325 13.69 34.61 -2.30
CA TYR A 325 15.00 34.52 -2.94
C TYR A 325 15.56 35.91 -3.19
N THR A 326 16.87 36.04 -3.08
CA THR A 326 17.63 37.23 -3.42
C THR A 326 18.24 37.07 -4.80
N VAL A 327 18.21 38.09 -5.65
CA VAL A 327 18.87 38.06 -6.95
C VAL A 327 20.40 38.17 -6.79
N ASP A 328 21.16 37.22 -7.32
CA ASP A 328 22.63 37.19 -7.17
C ASP A 328 23.39 37.76 -8.38
N VAL A 329 22.70 38.04 -9.48
CA VAL A 329 23.29 38.64 -10.69
C VAL A 329 22.98 40.14 -10.80
N ASN A 330 23.84 40.90 -11.48
CA ASN A 330 23.69 42.36 -11.63
C ASN A 330 22.33 42.78 -12.22
N SER A 331 21.79 41.99 -13.16
CA SER A 331 20.44 42.19 -13.69
C SER A 331 19.86 40.91 -14.29
N MET A 332 18.52 40.81 -14.29
CA MET A 332 17.80 39.72 -14.93
C MET A 332 16.39 40.15 -15.37
N ASN A 333 15.90 39.57 -16.47
CA ASN A 333 14.57 39.84 -16.98
C ASN A 333 13.51 38.99 -16.27
N ILE A 334 12.32 39.56 -16.13
CA ILE A 334 11.09 38.87 -15.75
C ILE A 334 10.30 38.61 -17.03
N HIS A 335 9.93 37.36 -17.25
CA HIS A 335 9.27 36.88 -18.46
C HIS A 335 7.77 36.60 -18.23
N SER A 336 6.94 36.77 -19.25
CA SER A 336 5.49 36.50 -19.17
C SER A 336 5.18 35.00 -19.06
N GLU A 337 6.03 34.14 -19.61
CA GLU A 337 5.93 32.68 -19.57
C GLU A 337 7.26 32.05 -19.13
N ALA A 338 7.26 30.76 -18.80
CA ALA A 338 8.46 29.99 -18.42
C ALA A 338 9.36 29.70 -19.64
N SER A 339 9.77 30.74 -20.37
CA SER A 339 10.56 30.67 -21.59
C SER A 339 11.32 31.97 -21.83
N ILE A 340 12.56 31.84 -22.33
CA ILE A 340 13.42 32.99 -22.66
C ILE A 340 12.92 33.77 -23.89
N ASP A 341 12.11 33.12 -24.73
CA ASP A 341 11.54 33.69 -25.94
C ASP A 341 10.24 34.47 -25.67
N SER A 342 9.73 34.40 -24.43
CA SER A 342 8.51 35.10 -24.04
C SER A 342 8.75 36.58 -23.73
N GLN A 343 7.68 37.38 -23.77
CA GLN A 343 7.74 38.82 -23.57
C GLN A 343 8.40 39.16 -22.22
N VAL A 344 9.39 40.05 -22.26
CA VAL A 344 9.98 40.64 -21.05
C VAL A 344 8.99 41.67 -20.49
N ILE A 345 8.54 41.45 -19.27
CA ILE A 345 7.53 42.25 -18.56
C ILE A 345 8.11 43.03 -17.38
N GLY A 346 9.39 42.84 -17.07
CA GLY A 346 10.10 43.55 -16.02
C GLY A 346 11.55 43.13 -15.94
N ALA A 347 12.27 43.70 -14.96
CA ALA A 347 13.64 43.32 -14.65
C ALA A 347 13.91 43.43 -13.15
N LEU A 348 14.84 42.63 -12.67
CA LEU A 348 15.36 42.64 -11.30
C LEU A 348 16.86 42.96 -11.32
N ARG A 349 17.37 43.46 -10.20
CA ARG A 349 18.78 43.79 -9.95
C ARG A 349 19.34 42.97 -8.81
N LYS A 350 20.66 42.93 -8.71
CA LYS A 350 21.35 42.26 -7.60
C LYS A 350 20.80 42.75 -6.25
N ASN A 351 20.54 41.81 -5.35
CA ASN A 351 19.96 41.98 -4.01
C ASN A 351 18.45 42.23 -3.95
N ASP A 352 17.73 42.29 -5.08
CA ASP A 352 16.26 42.31 -5.04
C ASP A 352 15.74 41.02 -4.40
N VAL A 353 14.75 41.15 -3.51
CA VAL A 353 14.11 40.00 -2.84
C VAL A 353 12.77 39.73 -3.49
N VAL A 354 12.57 38.49 -3.95
CA VAL A 354 11.35 38.04 -4.64
C VAL A 354 10.73 36.86 -3.92
N THR A 355 9.41 36.76 -3.99
CA THR A 355 8.64 35.69 -3.36
C THR A 355 8.32 34.60 -4.36
N LEU A 356 8.65 33.34 -4.09
CA LEU A 356 8.33 32.21 -4.97
C LEU A 356 6.83 31.88 -4.92
N LEU A 357 6.21 31.84 -6.11
CA LEU A 357 4.80 31.46 -6.28
C LEU A 357 4.64 30.03 -6.80
N GLU A 358 5.46 29.63 -7.77
CA GLU A 358 5.34 28.37 -8.51
C GLU A 358 6.69 28.03 -9.18
N LYS A 359 6.93 26.74 -9.45
CA LYS A 359 8.07 26.25 -10.25
C LYS A 359 7.54 25.62 -11.53
N SER A 360 8.24 25.79 -12.65
CA SER A 360 7.90 25.13 -13.92
C SER A 360 8.04 23.61 -13.80
N GLU A 361 7.41 22.86 -14.71
CA GLU A 361 7.46 21.39 -14.72
C GLU A 361 8.89 20.84 -14.78
N ASP A 362 9.80 21.58 -15.42
CA ASP A 362 11.22 21.24 -15.56
C ASP A 362 12.11 21.84 -14.44
N LEU A 363 11.49 22.50 -13.46
CA LEU A 363 12.09 23.18 -12.31
C LEU A 363 13.07 24.33 -12.64
N TYR A 364 13.27 24.66 -13.92
CA TYR A 364 14.24 25.68 -14.32
C TYR A 364 13.73 27.11 -14.08
N TRP A 365 12.43 27.32 -14.25
CA TRP A 365 11.79 28.61 -14.13
C TRP A 365 11.02 28.70 -12.82
N TYR A 366 11.25 29.78 -12.09
CA TYR A 366 10.51 30.13 -10.90
C TYR A 366 9.55 31.27 -11.26
N LYS A 367 8.27 31.08 -10.98
CA LYS A 367 7.28 32.14 -11.01
C LYS A 367 7.39 32.90 -9.72
N ILE A 368 7.68 34.19 -9.79
CA ILE A 368 7.95 35.04 -8.64
C ILE A 368 6.98 36.21 -8.56
N GLU A 369 6.92 36.82 -7.39
CA GLU A 369 6.25 38.09 -7.11
C GLU A 369 7.27 39.06 -6.52
N THR A 370 7.39 40.26 -7.10
CA THR A 370 8.27 41.32 -6.60
C THR A 370 7.57 42.16 -5.51
N PRO A 371 8.29 42.96 -4.70
CA PRO A 371 7.68 43.90 -3.76
C PRO A 371 6.72 44.90 -4.43
N GLU A 372 6.99 45.25 -5.69
CA GLU A 372 6.15 46.12 -6.54
C GLU A 372 5.00 45.37 -7.21
N SER A 373 4.72 44.12 -6.80
CA SER A 373 3.62 43.27 -7.29
C SER A 373 3.74 42.86 -8.77
N ILE A 374 4.95 42.85 -9.34
CA ILE A 374 5.17 42.27 -10.67
C ILE A 374 5.20 40.74 -10.52
N ILE A 375 4.37 40.05 -11.30
CA ILE A 375 4.30 38.59 -11.33
C ILE A 375 4.79 38.09 -12.68
N GLY A 376 5.80 37.23 -12.67
CA GLY A 376 6.33 36.63 -13.88
C GLY A 376 7.37 35.56 -13.61
N TRP A 377 7.97 35.05 -14.67
CA TRP A 377 8.90 33.93 -14.64
C TRP A 377 10.34 34.39 -14.72
N VAL A 378 11.19 33.75 -13.93
CA VAL A 378 12.61 34.01 -13.88
C VAL A 378 13.40 32.69 -13.86
N ALA A 379 14.59 32.68 -14.46
CA ALA A 379 15.47 31.51 -14.38
C ALA A 379 16.02 31.37 -12.95
N HIS A 380 15.80 30.23 -12.30
CA HIS A 380 16.16 30.02 -10.89
C HIS A 380 17.67 30.19 -10.62
N LYS A 381 18.53 29.90 -11.60
CA LYS A 381 20.00 30.02 -11.51
C LYS A 381 20.53 31.42 -11.16
N LYS A 382 19.66 32.43 -11.21
CA LYS A 382 19.97 33.84 -10.93
C LYS A 382 19.50 34.28 -9.55
N LEU A 383 18.96 33.34 -8.76
CA LEU A 383 18.40 33.53 -7.44
C LEU A 383 19.24 32.76 -6.41
N ALA A 384 19.49 33.37 -5.26
CA ALA A 384 20.09 32.80 -4.07
C ALA A 384 19.08 32.82 -2.91
N ASN A 385 19.29 32.02 -1.88
CA ASN A 385 18.46 32.10 -0.67
C ASN A 385 18.68 33.44 0.05
N VAL A 386 17.67 33.94 0.76
CA VAL A 386 17.81 35.17 1.57
C VAL A 386 18.73 34.86 2.77
N PRO A 387 19.82 35.62 2.99
CA PRO A 387 20.67 35.43 4.16
C PRO A 387 19.89 35.67 5.46
N GLY A 388 19.87 34.69 6.36
CA GLY A 388 19.23 34.80 7.69
C GLY A 388 17.80 34.28 7.81
N ASP A 389 17.25 33.65 6.78
CA ASP A 389 16.01 32.84 6.88
C ASP A 389 16.38 31.39 7.22
N GLU A 390 17.02 31.21 8.38
CA GLU A 390 17.21 29.88 8.99
C GLU A 390 15.89 29.46 9.61
N SER A 391 15.00 28.86 8.81
CA SER A 391 13.92 28.06 9.38
C SER A 391 14.56 26.87 10.10
N ALA A 392 14.55 26.92 11.43
CA ALA A 392 14.99 25.87 12.32
C ALA A 392 14.35 24.53 11.96
N ASP A 393 15.10 23.66 11.30
CA ASP A 393 14.90 22.19 11.25
C ASP A 393 16.15 21.57 10.58
N ASP A 394 17.32 21.85 11.17
CA ASP A 394 18.54 21.10 10.90
C ASP A 394 18.86 20.23 12.12
N GLU A 395 18.45 18.96 12.06
CA GLU A 395 19.30 17.83 12.46
C GLU A 395 18.68 16.48 12.00
N ILE A 396 19.19 15.99 10.87
CA ILE A 396 19.30 14.59 10.43
C ILE A 396 18.00 13.76 10.35
N GLN A 397 17.35 13.77 9.17
CA GLN A 397 17.16 12.58 8.30
C GLN A 397 16.46 12.94 6.96
N ASN A 398 17.22 13.42 5.98
CA ASN A 398 17.43 12.83 4.63
C ASN A 398 18.19 13.84 3.73
N ASN A 399 19.49 13.99 4.00
CA ASN A 399 20.35 15.03 3.43
C ASN A 399 20.94 14.62 2.06
N ASP A 400 20.10 14.09 1.16
CA ASP A 400 20.53 13.72 -0.19
C ASP A 400 20.79 15.00 -1.02
N PRO A 401 21.90 15.07 -1.77
CA PRO A 401 22.20 16.24 -2.59
C PRO A 401 21.15 16.43 -3.70
N PRO A 402 20.95 17.66 -4.19
CA PRO A 402 19.83 17.99 -5.08
C PRO A 402 19.82 17.17 -6.38
N TRP A 403 20.99 16.87 -6.96
CA TRP A 403 21.07 16.01 -8.15
C TRP A 403 20.68 14.54 -7.86
N LEU A 404 20.96 14.03 -6.67
CA LEU A 404 20.56 12.67 -6.30
C LEU A 404 19.03 12.60 -6.14
N LYS A 405 18.41 13.64 -5.59
CA LYS A 405 16.94 13.75 -5.49
C LYS A 405 16.28 13.73 -6.87
N ILE A 406 16.87 14.40 -7.85
CA ILE A 406 16.39 14.37 -9.25
C ILE A 406 16.56 12.98 -9.85
N ALA A 407 17.72 12.33 -9.64
CA ALA A 407 17.95 10.97 -10.12
C ALA A 407 16.94 9.97 -9.54
N GLN A 408 16.55 10.12 -8.26
CA GLN A 408 15.55 9.27 -7.61
C GLN A 408 14.16 9.43 -8.23
N GLN A 409 13.80 10.63 -8.72
CA GLN A 409 12.52 10.89 -9.39
C GLN A 409 12.40 10.20 -10.75
N GLU A 410 13.53 9.92 -11.39
CA GLU A 410 13.59 9.28 -12.71
C GLU A 410 13.68 7.75 -12.63
N MET A 411 13.63 7.14 -11.43
CA MET A 411 13.65 5.68 -11.26
C MET A 411 12.52 4.99 -12.05
N GLY A 412 12.87 3.90 -12.73
CA GLY A 412 11.95 3.12 -13.56
C GLY A 412 11.77 3.63 -14.99
N VAL A 413 12.36 4.77 -15.36
CA VAL A 413 12.42 5.20 -16.76
C VAL A 413 13.26 4.19 -17.55
N LYS A 414 12.67 3.62 -18.60
CA LYS A 414 13.28 2.58 -19.44
C LYS A 414 13.05 2.79 -20.92
N GLU A 415 13.92 2.21 -21.74
CA GLU A 415 13.77 2.19 -23.20
C GLU A 415 12.42 1.57 -23.60
N TYR A 416 11.87 2.04 -24.71
CA TYR A 416 10.70 1.43 -25.32
C TYR A 416 11.12 0.26 -26.20
N ALA A 417 10.27 -0.77 -26.28
CA ALA A 417 10.53 -1.91 -27.15
C ALA A 417 10.09 -1.60 -28.58
N GLY A 418 10.91 -1.94 -29.58
CA GLY A 418 10.59 -1.78 -30.99
C GLY A 418 11.25 -0.54 -31.58
N SER A 419 10.54 0.19 -32.45
CA SER A 419 11.07 1.35 -33.19
C SER A 419 10.61 2.70 -32.63
N ALA A 420 10.11 2.71 -31.39
CA ALA A 420 9.60 3.91 -30.75
C ALA A 420 10.58 4.34 -29.66
N ASP A 421 10.88 5.63 -29.58
CA ASP A 421 11.85 6.16 -28.61
C ASP A 421 11.16 6.71 -27.37
N ASN A 422 11.71 6.43 -26.19
CA ASN A 422 11.22 7.05 -24.97
C ASN A 422 11.55 8.56 -24.95
N PRO A 423 10.53 9.46 -24.96
CA PRO A 423 10.76 10.91 -25.04
C PRO A 423 11.51 11.47 -23.82
N ARG A 424 11.51 10.77 -22.68
CA ARG A 424 12.31 11.14 -21.50
C ARG A 424 13.79 10.84 -21.71
N ILE A 425 14.13 9.71 -22.33
CA ILE A 425 15.53 9.37 -22.66
C ILE A 425 16.07 10.32 -23.73
N VAL A 426 15.26 10.63 -24.75
CA VAL A 426 15.57 11.69 -25.72
C VAL A 426 15.79 13.04 -25.03
N ALA A 427 15.02 13.37 -23.99
CA ALA A 427 15.25 14.58 -23.20
C ALA A 427 16.59 14.55 -22.44
N TYR A 428 17.03 13.40 -21.92
CA TYR A 428 18.35 13.27 -21.31
C TYR A 428 19.47 13.56 -22.31
N HIS A 429 19.34 13.10 -23.56
CA HIS A 429 20.36 13.36 -24.59
C HIS A 429 20.51 14.85 -24.92
N LYS A 430 19.45 15.65 -24.74
CA LYS A 430 19.49 17.11 -24.94
C LYS A 430 20.36 17.83 -23.90
N SER A 431 20.73 17.18 -22.80
CA SER A 431 21.74 17.63 -21.84
C SER A 431 23.18 17.29 -22.27
N THR A 432 23.39 17.04 -23.57
CA THR A 432 24.72 16.74 -24.12
C THR A 432 24.88 17.34 -25.51
N THR A 433 26.12 17.38 -25.98
CA THR A 433 26.53 17.77 -27.34
C THR A 433 26.39 16.64 -28.36
N LEU A 434 25.69 15.56 -28.01
CA LEU A 434 25.48 14.41 -28.87
C LEU A 434 24.76 14.85 -30.16
N PRO A 435 25.27 14.49 -31.36
CA PRO A 435 24.63 14.88 -32.62
C PRO A 435 23.18 14.42 -32.69
N GLU A 436 22.30 15.25 -33.24
CA GLU A 436 20.84 15.04 -33.27
C GLU A 436 20.42 13.64 -33.75
N ARG A 437 21.09 13.11 -34.76
CA ARG A 437 20.84 11.74 -35.28
C ARG A 437 21.00 10.62 -34.24
N TYR A 438 21.75 10.86 -33.17
CA TYR A 438 21.93 9.91 -32.07
C TYR A 438 21.15 10.34 -30.82
N ALA A 439 20.91 11.64 -30.64
CA ALA A 439 20.20 12.18 -29.48
C ALA A 439 18.67 11.95 -29.53
N ASN A 440 18.12 11.70 -30.72
CA ASN A 440 16.70 11.47 -30.93
C ASN A 440 16.26 10.01 -30.79
N GLN A 441 17.15 9.12 -30.34
CA GLN A 441 16.87 7.69 -30.20
C GLN A 441 17.24 7.16 -28.81
N ASP A 442 16.45 6.24 -28.26
CA ASP A 442 16.69 5.72 -26.91
C ASP A 442 17.66 4.52 -26.85
N GLU A 443 18.03 3.94 -28.00
CA GLU A 443 19.06 2.90 -28.08
C GLU A 443 20.49 3.46 -28.01
N THR A 444 20.67 4.78 -28.13
CA THR A 444 21.98 5.41 -27.90
C THR A 444 22.33 5.31 -26.42
N PRO A 445 23.53 4.82 -26.03
CA PRO A 445 23.89 4.72 -24.63
C PRO A 445 23.72 6.04 -23.85
N TRP A 446 22.83 6.04 -22.85
CA TRP A 446 22.34 7.26 -22.20
C TRP A 446 22.72 7.40 -20.71
N CYS A 447 23.65 6.59 -20.19
CA CYS A 447 24.09 6.70 -18.79
C CYS A 447 24.69 8.08 -18.45
N ALA A 448 25.55 8.63 -19.31
CA ALA A 448 26.13 9.96 -19.13
C ALA A 448 25.12 11.07 -19.42
N SER A 449 24.24 10.89 -20.39
CA SER A 449 23.14 11.83 -20.67
C SER A 449 22.20 11.97 -19.47
N PHE A 450 21.87 10.86 -18.80
CA PHE A 450 21.10 10.86 -17.55
C PHE A 450 21.80 11.63 -16.42
N VAL A 451 23.11 11.42 -16.23
CA VAL A 451 23.86 12.14 -15.19
C VAL A 451 23.96 13.63 -15.52
N ASN A 452 24.18 14.02 -16.79
CA ASN A 452 24.12 15.43 -17.20
C ASN A 452 22.75 16.02 -16.91
N TRP A 453 21.66 15.34 -17.28
CA TRP A 453 20.30 15.78 -16.97
C TRP A 453 20.09 16.04 -15.47
N CYS A 454 20.48 15.09 -14.61
CA CYS A 454 20.30 15.26 -13.16
C CYS A 454 21.13 16.42 -12.59
N ILE A 455 22.37 16.58 -13.09
CA ILE A 455 23.28 17.65 -12.68
C ILE A 455 22.76 19.02 -13.17
N GLU A 456 22.39 19.14 -14.43
CA GLU A 456 21.81 20.35 -15.02
C GLU A 456 20.50 20.74 -14.36
N LYS A 457 19.59 19.78 -14.13
CA LYS A 457 18.31 20.04 -13.45
C LYS A 457 18.48 20.39 -11.98
N SER A 458 19.62 20.06 -11.37
CA SER A 458 19.98 20.49 -10.01
C SER A 458 20.70 21.83 -9.96
N GLY A 459 20.91 22.50 -11.11
CA GLY A 459 21.53 23.82 -11.19
C GLY A 459 23.05 23.81 -11.33
N TYR A 460 23.66 22.65 -11.60
CA TYR A 460 25.10 22.52 -11.83
C TYR A 460 25.39 22.29 -13.31
N GLU A 461 26.57 22.72 -13.76
CA GLU A 461 27.02 22.44 -15.12
C GLU A 461 27.52 20.99 -15.22
N GLY A 462 27.02 20.28 -16.24
CA GLY A 462 27.44 18.92 -16.55
C GLY A 462 28.80 18.88 -17.25
N THR A 463 29.07 17.76 -17.91
CA THR A 463 30.20 17.62 -18.85
C THR A 463 29.81 17.98 -20.28
N ASP A 464 28.52 18.12 -20.54
CA ASP A 464 27.88 18.16 -21.86
C ASP A 464 28.26 16.97 -22.77
N SER A 465 28.87 15.93 -22.21
CA SER A 465 29.36 14.77 -22.94
C SER A 465 28.47 13.56 -22.68
N ALA A 466 28.14 12.85 -23.75
CA ALA A 466 27.47 11.54 -23.68
C ALA A 466 28.43 10.39 -23.31
N ARG A 467 29.70 10.67 -22.97
CA ARG A 467 30.69 9.66 -22.61
C ARG A 467 30.87 9.58 -21.09
N ALA A 468 30.63 8.40 -20.52
CA ALA A 468 30.79 8.16 -19.09
C ALA A 468 32.20 8.48 -18.56
N ARG A 469 33.24 8.25 -19.36
CA ARG A 469 34.64 8.46 -18.98
C ARG A 469 35.01 9.94 -18.79
N ASP A 470 34.29 10.86 -19.43
CA ASP A 470 34.61 12.29 -19.34
C ASP A 470 34.29 12.85 -17.94
N TRP A 471 33.38 12.20 -17.21
CA TRP A 471 33.11 12.51 -15.81
C TRP A 471 34.31 12.28 -14.89
N GLU A 472 35.36 11.53 -15.30
CA GLU A 472 36.60 11.39 -14.51
C GLU A 472 37.34 12.71 -14.30
N HIS A 473 37.02 13.76 -15.04
CA HIS A 473 37.66 15.07 -14.92
C HIS A 473 36.70 16.16 -14.44
N TRP A 474 35.46 15.80 -14.12
CA TRP A 474 34.42 16.73 -13.70
C TRP A 474 34.47 17.02 -12.20
N GLY A 475 34.37 18.29 -11.82
CA GLY A 475 34.32 18.70 -10.43
C GLY A 475 35.58 18.37 -9.61
N LYS A 476 35.43 18.26 -8.29
CA LYS A 476 36.48 17.86 -7.35
C LYS A 476 36.51 16.34 -7.20
N LYS A 477 37.72 15.77 -7.22
CA LYS A 477 37.94 14.35 -6.88
C LYS A 477 37.70 14.11 -5.40
N LEU A 478 37.01 13.03 -5.05
CA LEU A 478 36.92 12.54 -3.68
C LEU A 478 37.76 11.27 -3.49
N ASP A 479 38.44 11.16 -2.34
CA ASP A 479 39.18 9.95 -1.97
C ASP A 479 38.28 8.93 -1.28
N THR A 480 37.24 9.39 -0.57
CA THR A 480 36.20 8.56 0.05
C THR A 480 34.82 8.87 -0.58
N PRO A 481 33.97 7.86 -0.79
CA PRO A 481 32.65 8.10 -1.39
C PRO A 481 31.73 8.85 -0.43
N ARG A 482 30.87 9.69 -1.00
CA ARG A 482 29.76 10.35 -0.32
C ARG A 482 28.48 9.98 -1.06
N LYS A 483 27.38 9.74 -0.33
CA LYS A 483 26.07 9.48 -0.94
C LYS A 483 25.72 10.60 -1.94
N GLY A 484 25.40 10.19 -3.16
CA GLY A 484 25.14 11.08 -4.29
C GLY A 484 26.37 11.50 -5.09
N CYS A 485 27.60 11.15 -4.70
CA CYS A 485 28.76 11.50 -5.51
C CYS A 485 28.72 10.77 -6.86
N ILE A 486 29.28 11.38 -7.90
CA ILE A 486 29.35 10.74 -9.20
C ILE A 486 30.45 9.68 -9.16
N VAL A 487 30.12 8.47 -9.58
CA VAL A 487 31.04 7.33 -9.67
C VAL A 487 31.27 6.98 -11.12
N VAL A 488 32.53 6.82 -11.51
CA VAL A 488 32.90 6.43 -12.87
C VAL A 488 33.56 5.05 -12.87
N PHE A 489 33.16 4.21 -13.83
CA PHE A 489 33.67 2.85 -14.01
C PHE A 489 34.22 2.63 -15.42
N LYS A 490 35.20 1.73 -15.56
CA LYS A 490 35.64 1.18 -16.85
C LYS A 490 34.67 0.09 -17.33
N ARG A 491 34.53 -0.07 -18.65
CA ARG A 491 33.75 -1.18 -19.25
C ARG A 491 34.64 -1.98 -20.23
N PRO A 492 35.34 -3.03 -19.74
CA PRO A 492 36.21 -3.85 -20.57
C PRO A 492 35.45 -4.56 -21.70
N PRO A 493 36.11 -4.89 -22.82
CA PRO A 493 37.56 -4.72 -23.08
C PRO A 493 37.94 -3.33 -23.61
N SER A 494 36.97 -2.46 -23.91
CA SER A 494 37.26 -1.17 -24.53
C SER A 494 37.92 -0.19 -23.54
N PRO A 495 39.09 0.38 -23.87
CA PRO A 495 39.82 1.29 -22.98
C PRO A 495 39.11 2.64 -22.81
N THR A 496 38.17 2.98 -23.70
CA THR A 496 37.43 4.26 -23.70
C THR A 496 35.95 4.11 -23.32
N SER A 497 35.47 2.87 -23.13
CA SER A 497 34.10 2.62 -22.64
C SER A 497 34.04 2.71 -21.12
N GLY A 498 32.89 3.13 -20.60
CA GLY A 498 32.66 3.28 -19.18
C GLY A 498 31.20 3.27 -18.79
N HIS A 499 30.94 3.42 -17.50
CA HIS A 499 29.63 3.63 -16.91
C HIS A 499 29.71 4.72 -15.85
N VAL A 500 28.62 5.46 -15.65
CA VAL A 500 28.55 6.55 -14.67
C VAL A 500 27.19 6.56 -13.97
N GLY A 501 27.18 6.91 -12.68
CA GLY A 501 25.97 7.02 -11.87
C GLY A 501 26.26 7.67 -10.51
N PHE A 502 25.24 7.79 -9.67
CA PHE A 502 25.35 8.39 -8.34
C PHE A 502 25.53 7.32 -7.26
N TYR A 503 26.55 7.46 -6.42
CA TYR A 503 26.87 6.55 -5.32
C TYR A 503 25.70 6.45 -4.33
N ILE A 504 25.28 5.23 -4.00
CA ILE A 504 24.28 4.98 -2.95
C ILE A 504 24.97 4.41 -1.72
N ASP A 505 25.63 3.27 -1.88
CA ASP A 505 26.44 2.58 -0.87
C ASP A 505 27.33 1.52 -1.54
N GLU A 506 28.04 0.72 -0.74
CA GLU A 506 28.92 -0.33 -1.25
C GLU A 506 29.01 -1.54 -0.31
N SER A 507 29.38 -2.69 -0.88
CA SER A 507 29.80 -3.89 -0.16
C SER A 507 31.31 -4.12 -0.32
N GLU A 508 31.83 -5.27 0.15
CA GLU A 508 33.24 -5.62 -0.03
C GLU A 508 33.66 -5.68 -1.50
N SER A 509 32.78 -6.12 -2.41
CA SER A 509 33.12 -6.37 -3.82
C SER A 509 32.42 -5.46 -4.83
N LYS A 510 31.35 -4.76 -4.43
CA LYS A 510 30.55 -3.93 -5.34
C LYS A 510 30.26 -2.54 -4.80
N ILE A 511 30.16 -1.57 -5.71
CA ILE A 511 29.63 -0.23 -5.45
C ILE A 511 28.22 -0.16 -6.07
N ARG A 512 27.20 0.16 -5.28
CA ARG A 512 25.84 0.35 -5.79
C ARG A 512 25.64 1.80 -6.21
N VAL A 513 25.14 1.98 -7.43
CA VAL A 513 24.86 3.30 -8.00
C VAL A 513 23.44 3.40 -8.55
N LEU A 514 22.84 4.57 -8.35
CA LEU A 514 21.64 4.99 -9.07
C LEU A 514 22.09 5.61 -10.41
N GLY A 515 21.73 4.97 -11.51
CA GLY A 515 22.21 5.35 -12.84
C GLY A 515 21.24 4.97 -13.95
N GLY A 516 21.35 5.67 -15.07
CA GLY A 516 20.62 5.37 -16.30
C GLY A 516 21.27 4.28 -17.13
N ASN A 517 20.50 3.70 -18.05
CA ASN A 517 20.91 2.62 -18.94
C ASN A 517 21.50 1.38 -18.23
N GLN A 518 20.97 1.05 -17.06
CA GLN A 518 21.36 -0.14 -16.29
C GLN A 518 20.36 -1.24 -16.55
N GLY A 519 20.61 -2.07 -17.57
CA GLY A 519 19.58 -2.99 -18.07
C GLY A 519 18.45 -2.27 -18.77
N HIS A 520 18.79 -1.24 -19.57
CA HIS A 520 17.85 -0.40 -20.31
C HIS A 520 16.90 0.45 -19.43
N GLU A 521 17.27 0.71 -18.17
CA GLU A 521 16.44 1.40 -17.18
C GLU A 521 17.26 2.31 -16.23
N VAL A 522 16.62 3.34 -15.66
CA VAL A 522 17.11 4.05 -14.46
C VAL A 522 16.77 3.23 -13.21
N ASN A 523 17.79 2.65 -12.59
CA ASN A 523 17.62 1.87 -11.37
C ASN A 523 18.87 1.94 -10.47
N ILE A 524 18.84 1.21 -9.35
CA ILE A 524 20.01 1.00 -8.49
C ILE A 524 20.63 -0.35 -8.82
N SER A 525 21.90 -0.35 -9.22
CA SER A 525 22.61 -1.57 -9.60
C SER A 525 24.03 -1.60 -9.04
N GLY A 526 24.52 -2.81 -8.74
CA GLY A 526 25.86 -3.04 -8.19
C GLY A 526 26.92 -3.24 -9.28
N GLN A 527 27.92 -2.38 -9.29
CA GLN A 527 29.08 -2.42 -10.20
C GLN A 527 30.31 -2.99 -9.48
N ASP A 528 31.11 -3.80 -10.16
CA ASP A 528 32.30 -4.40 -9.55
C ASP A 528 33.36 -3.36 -9.20
N LYS A 529 33.88 -3.42 -7.97
CA LYS A 529 34.94 -2.51 -7.49
C LYS A 529 36.22 -2.58 -8.33
N SER A 530 36.49 -3.72 -8.96
CA SER A 530 37.63 -3.88 -9.89
C SER A 530 37.54 -2.96 -11.12
N ASN A 531 36.35 -2.42 -11.42
CA ASN A 531 36.10 -1.49 -12.51
C ASN A 531 36.03 -0.03 -12.08
N PHE A 532 36.11 0.29 -10.79
CA PHE A 532 36.08 1.65 -10.27
C PHE A 532 37.24 2.50 -10.82
N LEU A 533 36.95 3.76 -11.14
CA LEU A 533 37.94 4.74 -11.58
C LEU A 533 37.99 5.97 -10.66
N SER A 534 36.85 6.59 -10.36
CA SER A 534 36.84 7.83 -9.59
C SER A 534 35.51 8.16 -8.93
N TYR A 535 35.57 8.83 -7.78
CA TYR A 535 34.48 9.60 -7.17
C TYR A 535 34.61 11.09 -7.46
N ARG A 536 33.50 11.76 -7.75
CA ARG A 536 33.46 13.17 -8.15
C ARG A 536 32.32 13.94 -7.49
N TRP A 537 32.58 15.21 -7.21
CA TRP A 537 31.67 16.12 -6.50
C TRP A 537 31.71 17.51 -7.13
N PRO A 538 30.59 18.25 -7.21
CA PRO A 538 30.62 19.62 -7.74
C PRO A 538 31.54 20.54 -6.93
N VAL A 539 32.22 21.47 -7.62
CA VAL A 539 33.22 22.38 -7.00
C VAL A 539 32.59 23.43 -6.10
N HIS A 540 31.35 23.83 -6.40
CA HIS A 540 30.63 24.94 -5.73
C HIS A 540 29.45 24.46 -4.87
N TYR A 541 29.55 23.28 -4.25
CA TYR A 541 28.61 22.83 -3.23
C TYR A 541 29.27 23.01 -1.86
N GLU A 542 28.96 24.14 -1.21
CA GLU A 542 29.27 24.36 0.20
C GLU A 542 28.13 23.77 1.05
N GLU A 543 28.50 23.11 2.16
CA GLU A 543 27.58 22.36 3.02
C GLU A 543 26.57 23.23 3.75
#